data_AF-A0A5E4CRP4-F1
#
_entry.id   AF-A0A5E4CRP4-F1
#
_cell.length_a   1.000
_cell.length_b   1.000
_cell.length_c   1.000
_cell.angle_alpha   90.00
_cell.angle_beta   90.00
_cell.angle_gamma   90.00
#
_symmetry.space_group_name_H-M   'P 1'
#
loop_
_entity.id
_entity.type
_entity.pdbx_description
1 polymer ?
#
loop_
_entity_poly.entity_id
_entity_poly.type
_entity_poly.pdbx_seq_one_letter_code
_entity_poly.pdbx_strand_id
1 'polypeptide(L)' 'FIYTCGGTLKGLNGTIESPGFPYGYPNGANCTWVIIAEERNRIQIVFQSFALEEEYDYLSLYDGHPHPTNFRT' A
#
# COMPACT_ATOMS: atom_id res chain seq x y z
N PHE A 1 -1.72 -9.72 -17.17
CA PHE A 1 -0.78 -8.57 -17.24
C PHE A 1 -0.64 -8.04 -15.82
N ILE A 2 0.58 -7.71 -15.38
CA ILE A 2 0.84 -7.17 -14.03
C ILE A 2 0.98 -5.65 -14.16
N TYR A 3 0.23 -4.89 -13.36
CA TYR A 3 0.36 -3.44 -13.27
C TYR A 3 1.13 -3.10 -11.99
N THR A 4 2.38 -2.68 -12.11
CA THR A 4 3.21 -2.35 -10.95
C THR A 4 2.99 -0.90 -10.53
N CYS A 5 2.84 -0.67 -9.22
CA CYS A 5 2.78 0.66 -8.66
C CYS A 5 3.41 0.71 -7.26
N GLY A 6 3.52 1.91 -6.69
CA GLY A 6 4.15 2.07 -5.39
C GLY A 6 5.18 3.19 -5.32
N GLY A 7 5.97 3.16 -4.26
CA GLY A 7 7.03 4.14 -4.03
C GLY A 7 7.43 4.23 -2.57
N THR A 8 8.26 5.22 -2.25
CA THR A 8 8.66 5.49 -0.87
C THR A 8 8.07 6.82 -0.41
N LEU A 9 7.34 6.80 0.70
CA LEU A 9 6.83 7.98 1.36
C LEU A 9 7.71 8.32 2.55
N LYS A 10 8.13 9.58 2.62
CA LYS A 10 8.89 10.19 3.70
C LYS A 10 8.22 11.51 4.08
N GLY A 11 8.26 11.84 5.36
CA GLY A 11 7.71 13.09 5.88
C GLY A 11 6.76 12.86 7.06
N LEU A 12 6.19 13.97 7.57
CA LEU A 12 5.29 13.95 8.71
C LEU A 12 3.89 13.43 8.36
N ASN A 13 3.49 13.56 7.10
CA ASN A 13 2.19 13.14 6.57
C ASN A 13 2.28 12.78 5.08
N GLY A 14 1.26 12.10 4.58
CA GLY A 14 1.14 11.73 3.18
C GLY A 14 -0.17 10.98 2.91
N THR A 15 -0.51 10.84 1.64
CA THR A 15 -1.69 10.10 1.17
C THR A 15 -1.25 9.08 0.14
N ILE A 16 -1.81 7.87 0.25
CA ILE A 16 -1.64 6.80 -0.73
C ILE A 16 -3.02 6.52 -1.32
N GLU A 17 -3.08 6.49 -2.64
CA GLU A 17 -4.29 6.16 -3.39
C GLU A 17 -4.03 4.93 -4.25
N SER A 18 -5.07 4.11 -4.45
CA SER A 18 -5.01 3.04 -5.44
C SER A 18 -4.85 3.65 -6.85
N PRO A 19 -4.12 2.98 -7.76
CA PRO A 19 -4.01 3.44 -9.13
C PRO A 19 -5.41 3.52 -9.75
N GLY A 20 -5.78 4.67 -10.32
CA GLY A 20 -7.11 4.87 -10.90
C GLY A 20 -8.20 5.33 -9.93
N PHE A 21 -7.89 5.52 -8.64
CA PHE A 21 -8.78 6.22 -7.71
C PHE A 21 -9.21 7.58 -8.29
N PRO A 22 -10.50 7.98 -8.18
CA PRO A 22 -11.61 7.32 -7.47
C PRO A 22 -12.41 6.31 -8.30
N TYR A 23 -12.02 6.00 -9.53
CA TYR A 23 -12.82 5.23 -10.48
C TYR A 23 -12.64 3.71 -10.41
N GLY A 24 -11.62 3.24 -9.69
CA GLY A 24 -11.32 1.82 -9.49
C GLY A 24 -9.90 1.48 -9.94
N TYR A 25 -9.37 0.38 -9.40
CA TYR A 25 -8.03 -0.09 -9.71
C TYR A 25 -8.01 -1.07 -10.90
N PRO A 26 -6.91 -1.12 -11.67
CA PRO A 26 -6.79 -2.04 -12.79
C PRO A 26 -6.57 -3.48 -12.32
N ASN A 27 -7.05 -4.44 -13.11
CA ASN A 27 -6.78 -5.87 -12.88
C ASN A 27 -5.28 -6.16 -12.85
N GLY A 28 -4.85 -7.00 -11.90
CA GLY A 28 -3.44 -7.37 -11.75
C GLY A 28 -2.56 -6.25 -11.19
N ALA A 29 -3.16 -5.26 -10.50
CA ALA A 29 -2.42 -4.28 -9.72
C ALA A 29 -1.59 -4.96 -8.64
N ASN A 30 -0.28 -4.74 -8.67
CA ASN A 30 0.66 -5.23 -7.68
C ASN A 30 1.47 -4.04 -7.18
N CYS A 31 1.08 -3.54 -6.01
CA CYS A 31 1.54 -2.26 -5.51
C CYS A 31 2.22 -2.39 -4.15
N THR A 32 3.39 -1.75 -4.02
CA THR A 32 4.16 -1.76 -2.77
C THR A 32 4.60 -0.35 -2.42
N TRP A 33 4.11 0.16 -1.28
CA TRP A 33 4.56 1.43 -0.72
C TRP A 33 5.39 1.20 0.54
N VAL A 34 6.50 1.93 0.65
CA VAL A 34 7.35 1.93 1.85
C VAL A 34 7.17 3.26 2.56
N ILE A 35 6.62 3.21 3.77
CA ILE A 35 6.43 4.40 4.61
C ILE A 35 7.59 4.46 5.61
N ILE A 36 8.36 5.54 5.57
CA ILE A 36 9.52 5.74 6.44
C ILE A 36 9.26 6.94 7.35
N ALA A 37 9.14 6.66 8.65
CA ALA A 37 9.12 7.68 9.69
C ALA A 37 10.54 7.98 10.19
N GLU A 38 10.74 9.21 10.68
CA GLU A 38 11.96 9.55 11.41
C GLU A 38 12.08 8.76 12.72
N GLU A 39 13.30 8.65 13.24
CA GLU A 39 13.54 7.98 14.51
C GLU A 39 12.64 8.56 15.62
N ARG A 40 12.10 7.66 16.45
CA ARG A 40 11.21 7.98 17.58
C ARG A 40 9.80 8.46 17.20
N ASN A 41 9.47 8.55 15.91
CA ASN A 41 8.09 8.78 15.47
C ASN A 41 7.32 7.46 15.32
N ARG A 42 5.99 7.56 15.29
CA ARG A 42 5.08 6.42 15.03
C ARG A 42 4.29 6.69 13.77
N ILE A 43 4.04 5.65 12.99
CA ILE A 43 3.19 5.73 11.80
C ILE A 43 1.74 5.46 12.23
N GLN A 44 0.84 6.38 11.88
CA GLN A 44 -0.60 6.18 11.98
C GLN A 44 -1.16 6.05 10.57
N ILE A 45 -1.94 5.00 10.33
CA ILE A 45 -2.60 4.74 9.04
C ILE A 45 -4.10 4.83 9.25
N VAL A 46 -4.77 5.54 8.36
CA VAL A 46 -6.23 5.71 8.35
C VAL A 46 -6.74 5.42 6.95
N PHE A 47 -7.68 4.49 6.83
CA PHE A 47 -8.39 4.22 5.58
C PHE A 47 -9.55 5.21 5.45
N GLN A 48 -9.39 6.19 4.56
CA GLN A 48 -10.45 7.16 4.24
C GLN A 48 -11.50 6.57 3.28
N SER A 49 -11.06 5.69 2.38
CA SER A 49 -11.89 4.92 1.46
C SER A 49 -11.26 3.53 1.30
N PHE A 50 -12.07 2.48 1.36
CA PHE A 50 -11.59 1.10 1.24
C PHE A 50 -12.65 0.22 0.59
N ALA A 51 -12.33 -0.30 -0.59
CA ALA A 51 -13.14 -1.25 -1.33
C ALA A 51 -12.21 -2.11 -2.19
N LEU A 52 -12.30 -3.44 -2.03
CA LEU A 52 -11.56 -4.44 -2.78
C LEU A 52 -12.53 -5.53 -3.25
N GLU A 53 -12.14 -6.28 -4.27
CA GLU A 53 -12.85 -7.48 -4.70
C GLU A 53 -12.72 -8.56 -3.63
N GLU A 54 -13.86 -8.99 -3.06
CA GLU A 54 -13.90 -10.02 -2.03
C GLU A 54 -13.29 -11.34 -2.55
N GLU A 55 -12.50 -12.01 -1.71
CA GLU A 55 -11.81 -13.28 -2.00
C GLU A 55 -10.67 -13.24 -3.04
N TYR A 56 -10.54 -12.18 -3.84
CA TYR A 56 -9.54 -12.09 -4.91
C TYR A 56 -8.42 -11.09 -4.61
N ASP A 57 -8.76 -9.93 -4.04
CA ASP A 57 -7.82 -8.85 -3.81
C ASP A 57 -7.58 -8.59 -2.32
N TYR A 58 -6.36 -8.18 -1.98
CA TYR A 58 -5.95 -7.97 -0.60
C TYR A 58 -5.03 -6.75 -0.46
N LEU A 59 -5.16 -6.10 0.70
CA LEU A 59 -4.21 -5.13 1.18
C LEU A 59 -3.53 -5.68 2.43
N SER A 60 -2.21 -5.76 2.41
CA SER A 60 -1.40 -6.22 3.53
C SER A 60 -0.56 -5.07 4.08
N LEU A 61 -0.57 -4.91 5.40
CA LEU A 61 0.32 -4.00 6.11
C LEU A 61 1.31 -4.82 6.94
N TYR A 62 2.59 -4.58 6.71
CA TYR A 62 3.67 -5.25 7.44
C TYR A 62 4.71 -4.23 7.92
N ASP A 63 5.35 -4.54 9.04
CA ASP A 63 6.52 -3.82 9.54
C ASP A 63 7.80 -4.46 9.00
N GLY A 64 8.83 -3.65 8.78
CA GLY A 64 10.12 -4.07 8.24
C GLY A 64 10.29 -3.85 6.73
N HIS A 65 11.46 -4.23 6.22
CA HIS A 65 11.79 -4.02 4.81
C HIS A 65 10.91 -4.88 3.89
N PRO A 66 10.50 -4.38 2.71
CA PRO A 66 9.85 -5.21 1.69
C PRO A 66 10.75 -6.39 1.34
N HIS A 67 10.37 -7.58 1.78
CA HIS A 67 11.07 -8.80 1.42
C HIS A 67 10.06 -9.73 0.73
N PRO A 68 10.40 -10.39 -0.39
CA PRO A 68 9.50 -11.28 -1.12
C PRO A 68 8.79 -12.32 -0.24
N THR A 69 9.42 -12.72 0.87
CA THR A 69 8.89 -13.67 1.85
C THR A 69 7.79 -13.11 2.75
N ASN A 70 7.69 -11.79 2.88
CA ASN A 70 6.70 -11.11 3.72
C ASN A 70 5.36 -10.89 2.99
N PHE A 71 5.27 -11.28 1.72
CA PHE A 71 4.06 -11.20 0.88
C PHE A 71 3.35 -12.55 0.73
N ARG A 72 3.72 -13.56 1.53
CA ARG A 72 2.97 -14.82 1.62
C ARG A 72 1.94 -14.71 2.74
N THR A 73 0.72 -14.36 2.36
CA THR A 73 -0.51 -14.70 3.10
C THR A 73 -1.34 -15.60 2.22
#